data_AF-A0A538BVU6-F1
#
_entry.id   AF-A0A538BVU6-F1
#
_cell.length_a   1.000
_cell.length_b   1.000
_cell.length_c   1.000
_cell.angle_alpha   90.00
_cell.angle_beta   90.00
_cell.angle_gamma   90.00
#
_symmetry.space_group_name_H-M   'P 1'
#
loop_
_entity.id
_entity.type
_entity.pdbx_description
1 polymer ?
#
loop_
_entity_poly.entity_id
_entity_poly.type
_entity_poly.pdbx_seq_one_letter_code
_entity_poly.pdbx_strand_id
1 'polypeptide(L)'
;AALEAFDRLGADPWSELARAELEATGETARRRDASTADTLTPQELQIAQLLAAGKTTREAAAALFLSPKTVEYHLRHVYRKLGVSSRAELAEKLASR
;
A
#
# COMPACT_ATOMS: atom_id res chain seq x y z
N ALA A 1 2.19 18.94 -1.48
CA ALA A 1 3.06 17.73 -1.48
C ALA A 1 4.16 17.88 -2.54
N ALA A 2 5.16 16.98 -2.62
CA ALA A 2 6.31 17.13 -3.53
C ALA A 2 5.91 17.34 -5.01
N LEU A 3 4.91 16.61 -5.51
CA LEU A 3 4.35 16.81 -6.85
C LEU A 3 3.86 18.25 -7.09
N GLU A 4 3.06 18.82 -6.17
CA GLU A 4 2.60 20.23 -6.30
C GLU A 4 3.76 21.23 -6.26
N ALA A 5 4.85 20.90 -5.57
CA ALA A 5 6.04 21.75 -5.58
C ALA A 5 6.74 21.69 -6.93
N PHE A 6 6.88 20.50 -7.53
CA PHE A 6 7.47 20.32 -8.85
C PHE A 6 6.62 20.92 -9.96
N ASP A 7 5.28 20.76 -9.90
CA ASP A 7 4.35 21.36 -10.85
C ASP A 7 4.42 22.89 -10.82
N ARG A 8 4.47 23.51 -9.62
CA ARG A 8 4.65 24.97 -9.50
C ARG A 8 5.98 25.48 -10.02
N LEU A 9 7.02 24.63 -10.01
CA LEU A 9 8.36 24.98 -10.45
C LEU A 9 8.61 24.66 -11.94
N GLY A 10 7.63 24.07 -12.65
CA GLY A 10 7.79 23.65 -14.05
C GLY A 10 8.83 22.54 -14.23
N ALA A 11 9.04 21.72 -13.20
CA ALA A 11 10.07 20.69 -13.19
C ALA A 11 9.51 19.38 -13.79
N ASP A 12 9.14 19.39 -15.07
CA ASP A 12 8.37 18.32 -15.72
C ASP A 12 8.91 16.89 -15.48
N PRO A 13 10.23 16.60 -15.61
CA PRO A 13 10.74 15.27 -15.35
C PRO A 13 10.54 14.80 -13.89
N TRP A 14 10.61 15.73 -12.94
CA TRP A 14 10.41 15.45 -11.52
C TRP A 14 8.93 15.36 -11.16
N SER A 15 8.07 16.11 -11.84
CA SER A 15 6.61 15.96 -11.74
C SER A 15 6.15 14.62 -12.27
N GLU A 16 6.65 14.17 -13.42
CA GLU A 16 6.32 12.85 -13.96
C GLU A 16 6.82 11.73 -13.06
N LEU A 17 8.05 11.83 -12.54
CA LEU A 17 8.57 10.86 -11.59
C LEU A 17 7.75 10.84 -10.29
N ALA A 18 7.45 12.01 -9.72
CA ALA A 18 6.62 12.10 -8.53
C ALA A 18 5.20 11.57 -8.78
N ARG A 19 4.62 11.79 -9.96
CA ARG A 19 3.32 11.24 -10.33
C ARG A 19 3.37 9.72 -10.45
N ALA A 20 4.37 9.17 -11.12
CA ALA A 20 4.59 7.73 -11.24
C ALA A 20 4.77 7.07 -9.86
N GLU A 21 5.53 7.69 -8.95
CA GLU A 21 5.69 7.22 -7.57
C GLU A 21 4.37 7.30 -6.77
N LEU A 22 3.58 8.35 -6.97
CA LEU A 22 2.27 8.49 -6.32
C LEU A 22 1.23 7.51 -6.88
N GLU A 23 1.31 7.15 -8.16
CA GLU A 23 0.51 6.12 -8.80
C GLU A 23 0.93 4.72 -8.34
N ALA A 24 2.23 4.45 -8.30
CA ALA A 24 2.78 3.17 -7.84
C ALA A 24 2.39 2.85 -6.39
N THR A 25 2.28 3.89 -5.55
CA THR A 25 1.84 3.75 -4.15
C THR A 25 0.31 3.78 -3.99
N GLY A 26 -0.44 4.24 -4.99
CA GLY A 26 -1.90 4.36 -4.97
C GLY A 26 -2.47 5.21 -3.83
N GLU A 27 -1.62 5.95 -3.11
CA GLU A 27 -1.92 6.59 -1.82
C GLU A 27 -2.53 7.99 -2.03
N THR A 28 -2.10 8.71 -3.06
CA THR A 28 -2.57 10.08 -3.32
C THR A 28 -3.92 10.10 -4.06
N ALA A 29 -4.15 9.16 -4.98
CA ALA A 29 -5.44 9.02 -5.64
C ALA A 29 -6.56 8.71 -4.62
N ARG A 30 -6.30 7.79 -3.67
CA ARG A 30 -7.23 7.48 -2.57
C ARG A 30 -7.46 8.64 -1.61
N ARG A 31 -6.43 9.42 -1.29
CA ARG A 31 -6.58 10.58 -0.39
C ARG A 31 -7.56 11.63 -0.93
N ARG A 32 -7.81 11.65 -2.25
CA ARG A 32 -8.78 12.52 -2.90
C ARG A 32 -10.21 11.94 -2.94
N ASP A 33 -10.37 10.63 -2.77
CA ASP A 33 -11.66 9.94 -2.80
C ASP A 33 -11.94 9.22 -1.46
N ALA A 34 -12.70 9.88 -0.59
CA ALA A 34 -13.06 9.38 0.74
C ALA A 34 -13.88 8.07 0.70
N SER A 35 -14.56 7.76 -0.41
CA SER A 35 -15.37 6.54 -0.53
C SER A 35 -14.52 5.26 -0.56
N THR A 36 -13.24 5.38 -0.91
CA THR A 36 -12.30 4.26 -1.04
C THR A 36 -11.38 4.09 0.17
N ALA A 37 -11.62 4.86 1.24
CA ALA A 37 -10.78 4.88 2.44
C ALA A 37 -10.64 3.49 3.11
N ASP A 38 -11.70 2.69 3.09
CA ASP A 38 -11.73 1.34 3.70
C ASP A 38 -11.39 0.22 2.70
N THR A 39 -11.19 0.55 1.43
CA THR A 39 -10.82 -0.43 0.40
C THR A 39 -9.31 -0.64 0.37
N LEU A 40 -8.88 -1.90 0.34
CA LEU A 40 -7.47 -2.23 0.18
C LEU A 40 -6.93 -1.73 -1.16
N THR A 41 -5.74 -1.16 -1.17
CA THR A 41 -5.00 -0.89 -2.41
C THR A 41 -4.60 -2.21 -3.08
N PRO A 42 -4.28 -2.21 -4.39
CA PRO A 42 -3.67 -3.36 -5.04
C PRO A 42 -2.42 -3.86 -4.31
N GLN A 43 -1.53 -2.94 -3.90
CA GLN A 43 -0.31 -3.27 -3.15
C GLN A 43 -0.59 -3.83 -1.75
N GLU A 44 -1.56 -3.24 -1.04
CA GLU A 44 -2.03 -3.73 0.26
C GLU A 44 -2.63 -5.13 0.14
N LEU A 45 -3.40 -5.40 -0.91
CA LEU A 45 -3.97 -6.72 -1.19
C LEU A 45 -2.87 -7.76 -1.48
N GLN A 46 -1.88 -7.42 -2.30
CA GLN A 46 -0.74 -8.30 -2.58
C GLN A 46 0.04 -8.65 -1.30
N ILE A 47 0.32 -7.64 -0.46
CA ILE A 47 0.96 -7.86 0.84
C ILE A 47 0.08 -8.76 1.72
N ALA A 48 -1.21 -8.47 1.83
CA ALA A 48 -2.15 -9.24 2.64
C ALA A 48 -2.20 -10.72 2.21
N GLN A 49 -2.23 -11.00 0.91
CA GLN A 49 -2.24 -12.34 0.35
C GLN A 49 -0.96 -13.13 0.67
N LEU A 50 0.21 -12.51 0.49
CA LEU A 50 1.50 -13.15 0.80
C LEU A 50 1.60 -13.50 2.29
N LEU A 51 1.14 -12.59 3.17
CA LEU A 51 1.15 -12.83 4.60
C LEU A 51 0.09 -13.87 5.02
N ALA A 52 -1.11 -13.86 4.42
CA ALA A 52 -2.11 -14.90 4.65
C ALA A 52 -1.60 -16.28 4.22
N ALA A 53 -0.79 -16.35 3.16
CA ALA A 53 -0.13 -17.57 2.68
C ALA A 53 1.10 -18.01 3.52
N GLY A 54 1.33 -17.39 4.68
CA GLY A 54 2.40 -17.80 5.60
C GLY A 54 3.79 -17.19 5.35
N LYS A 55 3.97 -16.29 4.37
CA LYS A 55 5.27 -15.62 4.12
C LYS A 55 5.65 -14.62 5.19
N THR A 56 6.85 -14.64 5.73
CA THR A 56 7.33 -13.61 6.67
C THR A 56 7.33 -12.22 6.01
N THR A 57 7.33 -11.16 6.81
CA THR A 57 7.46 -9.77 6.30
C THR A 57 8.69 -9.60 5.40
N ARG A 58 9.81 -10.26 5.72
CA ARG A 58 11.01 -10.24 4.87
C ARG A 58 10.81 -10.95 3.54
N GLU A 59 10.17 -12.11 3.54
CA GLU A 59 9.88 -12.85 2.30
C GLU A 59 8.89 -12.10 1.42
N ALA A 60 7.85 -11.51 2.00
CA ALA A 60 6.90 -10.67 1.26
C ALA A 60 7.60 -9.42 0.69
N ALA A 61 8.47 -8.78 1.47
CA ALA A 61 9.28 -7.66 1.01
C ALA A 61 10.18 -8.04 -0.17
N ALA A 62 10.88 -9.18 -0.08
CA ALA A 62 11.70 -9.69 -1.16
C ALA A 62 10.88 -10.01 -2.42
N ALA A 63 9.72 -10.66 -2.27
CA ALA A 63 8.83 -11.00 -3.38
C ALA A 63 8.27 -9.78 -4.11
N LEU A 64 8.12 -8.65 -3.40
CA LEU A 64 7.58 -7.40 -3.95
C LEU A 64 8.65 -6.35 -4.25
N PHE A 65 9.94 -6.69 -4.10
CA PHE A 65 11.06 -5.74 -4.24
C PHE A 65 10.93 -4.50 -3.34
N LEU A 66 10.44 -4.69 -2.11
CA LEU A 66 10.23 -3.65 -1.11
C LEU A 66 11.19 -3.79 0.07
N SER A 67 11.30 -2.74 0.88
CA SER A 67 11.90 -2.87 2.20
C SER A 67 10.92 -3.54 3.19
N PRO A 68 11.39 -4.31 4.19
CA PRO A 68 10.51 -4.83 5.25
C PRO A 68 9.70 -3.74 5.95
N LYS A 69 10.30 -2.55 6.13
CA LYS A 69 9.63 -1.40 6.74
C LYS A 69 8.47 -0.86 5.89
N THR A 70 8.59 -0.94 4.56
CA THR A 70 7.49 -0.59 3.64
C THR A 70 6.34 -1.59 3.78
N VAL A 71 6.65 -2.89 3.88
CA VAL A 71 5.62 -3.92 4.11
C VAL A 71 4.92 -3.72 5.45
N GLU A 72 5.67 -3.45 6.53
CA GLU A 72 5.10 -3.14 7.86
C GLU A 72 4.21 -1.90 7.83
N TYR A 73 4.62 -0.88 7.09
CA TYR A 73 3.81 0.32 6.89
C TYR A 73 2.45 -0.05 6.29
N HIS A 74 2.42 -0.74 5.15
CA HIS A 74 1.16 -1.14 4.51
C HIS A 74 0.35 -2.09 5.37
N LEU A 75 0.98 -3.02 6.10
CA LEU A 75 0.29 -3.98 6.96
C LEU A 75 -0.56 -3.30 8.03
N ARG A 76 -0.07 -2.21 8.63
CA ARG A 76 -0.85 -1.39 9.57
C ARG A 76 -2.10 -0.81 8.93
N HIS A 77 -2.03 -0.38 7.67
CA HIS A 77 -3.20 0.11 6.94
C HIS A 77 -4.16 -1.03 6.60
N VAL A 78 -3.67 -2.19 6.19
CA VAL A 78 -4.49 -3.40 5.95
C VAL A 78 -5.27 -3.78 7.20
N TYR A 79 -4.59 -3.87 8.35
CA TYR A 79 -5.22 -4.26 9.62
C TYR A 79 -6.33 -3.31 10.02
N ARG A 80 -6.07 -1.99 9.91
CA ARG A 80 -7.07 -0.96 10.16
C ARG A 80 -8.27 -1.08 9.22
N LYS A 81 -8.04 -1.23 7.91
CA LYS A 81 -9.11 -1.29 6.90
C LYS A 81 -9.97 -2.55 7.01
N LEU A 82 -9.37 -3.68 7.37
CA LEU A 82 -10.09 -4.95 7.52
C LEU A 82 -10.64 -5.19 8.93
N GLY A 83 -10.30 -4.32 9.89
CA GLY A 83 -10.67 -4.48 11.30
C GLY A 83 -10.08 -5.73 11.94
N VAL A 84 -8.86 -6.12 11.55
CA VAL A 84 -8.14 -7.28 12.09
C VAL A 84 -6.95 -6.83 12.94
N SER A 85 -6.61 -7.62 13.95
CA SER A 85 -5.52 -7.34 14.88
C SER A 85 -4.36 -8.33 14.77
N SER A 86 -4.61 -9.49 14.14
CA SER A 86 -3.63 -10.56 14.04
C SER A 86 -3.49 -11.09 12.63
N ARG A 87 -2.36 -11.75 12.39
CA ARG A 87 -2.07 -12.40 11.11
C ARG A 87 -3.00 -13.59 10.85
N ALA A 88 -3.44 -14.26 11.91
CA ALA A 88 -4.43 -15.33 11.82
C ALA A 88 -5.79 -14.78 11.39
N GLU A 89 -6.26 -13.71 12.03
CA GLU A 89 -7.51 -13.02 11.63
C GLU A 89 -7.44 -12.49 10.19
N LEU A 90 -6.27 -11.97 9.77
CA LEU A 90 -6.07 -11.56 8.38
C LEU A 90 -6.29 -12.73 7.42
N ALA A 91 -5.70 -13.90 7.70
CA ALA A 91 -5.84 -15.08 6.86
C ALA A 91 -7.31 -15.57 6.82
N GLU A 92 -7.99 -15.58 7.96
CA GLU A 92 -9.41 -15.93 8.05
C GLU A 92 -10.31 -14.96 7.27
N LYS A 93 -10.06 -13.65 7.38
CA LYS A 93 -10.79 -12.63 6.63
C LYS A 93 -10.60 -12.74 5.13
N LEU A 94 -9.40 -13.12 4.66
CA LEU A 94 -9.16 -13.31 3.23
C LEU A 94 -9.73 -14.63 2.71
N ALA A 95 -9.83 -15.67 3.55
CA ALA A 95 -10.44 -16.95 3.19
C ALA A 95 -11.98 -16.90 3.15
N SER A 96 -12.60 -15.99 3.91
CA SER A 96 -14.04 -15.79 3.97
C SER A 96 -14.58 -14.75 2.97
N ARG A 97 -13.73 -14.27 2.07
CA ARG A 97 -14.03 -13.25 1.06
C ARG A 97 -14.10 -13.85 -0.33
#